data_AF-A0ABD5DDL2-F1
#
_entry.id   AF-A0ABD5DDL2-F1
#
_cell.length_a   1.000
_cell.length_b   1.000
_cell.length_c   1.000
_cell.angle_alpha   90.00
_cell.angle_beta   90.00
_cell.angle_gamma   90.00
#
_symmetry.space_group_name_H-M   'P 1'
#
loop_
_entity.id
_entity.type
_entity.pdbx_description
1 polymer ?
#
loop_
_entity_poly.entity_id
_entity_poly.type
_entity_poly.pdbx_seq_one_letter_code
_entity_poly.pdbx_strand_id
1 'polypeptide(L)'
;VNLRSRVLSHLRTPEEAAMLRQSRRITWQRTAGELGALLLEARLIKEQQPLFNKRLRRNKQLCAWLLADDRPQIVYAREVDFSHQQHLYGLFANRRAALQMLQS
;
A
#
# COMPACT_ATOMS: atom_id res chain seq x y z
N VAL A 1 16.07 -7.05 18.20
CA VAL A 1 14.98 -6.07 18.46
C VAL A 1 14.13 -6.55 19.63
N ASN A 2 13.91 -5.72 20.66
CA ASN A 2 13.10 -6.10 21.83
C ASN A 2 11.66 -5.60 21.68
N LEU A 3 10.68 -6.52 21.70
CA LEU A 3 9.26 -6.22 21.54
C LEU A 3 8.75 -5.22 22.59
N ARG A 4 9.22 -5.33 23.85
CA ARG A 4 8.80 -4.45 24.95
C ARG A 4 9.20 -3.00 24.69
N SER A 5 10.43 -2.78 24.21
CA SER A 5 10.93 -1.44 23.88
C SER A 5 10.09 -0.79 22.78
N ARG A 6 9.75 -1.56 21.74
CA ARG A 6 8.95 -1.07 20.61
C ARG A 6 7.49 -0.80 20.98
N VAL A 7 6.88 -1.61 21.85
CA VAL A 7 5.54 -1.31 22.37
C VAL A 7 5.54 -0.04 23.22
N LEU A 8 6.56 0.15 24.07
CA LEU A 8 6.68 1.34 24.90
C LEU A 8 6.93 2.62 24.08
N SER A 9 7.63 2.53 22.94
CA SER A 9 7.80 3.72 22.07
C SER A 9 6.47 4.21 21.51
N HIS A 10 5.54 3.32 21.19
CA HIS A 10 4.21 3.69 20.68
C HIS A 10 3.36 4.47 21.70
N LEU A 11 3.63 4.30 23.00
CA LEU A 11 2.95 5.08 24.06
C LEU A 11 3.45 6.52 24.16
N ARG A 12 4.62 6.84 23.60
CA ARG A 12 5.21 8.18 23.66
C ARG A 12 4.62 9.13 22.62
N THR A 13 4.13 8.60 21.51
CA THR A 13 3.51 9.35 20.43
C THR A 13 1.99 9.40 20.62
N PRO A 14 1.36 10.58 20.67
CA PRO A 14 -0.05 10.73 21.03
C PRO A 14 -1.01 10.07 20.02
N GLU A 15 -0.68 10.06 18.72
CA GLU A 15 -1.46 9.39 17.68
C GLU A 15 -1.46 7.86 17.86
N GLU A 16 -0.29 7.26 18.07
CA GLU A 16 -0.17 5.81 18.27
C GLU A 16 -0.72 5.39 19.65
N ALA A 17 -0.62 6.24 20.66
CA ALA A 17 -1.26 6.03 21.95
C ALA A 17 -2.80 6.02 21.83
N ALA A 18 -3.38 6.86 20.96
CA ALA A 18 -4.82 6.82 20.68
C ALA A 18 -5.23 5.52 19.99
N MET A 19 -4.45 5.04 19.02
CA MET A 19 -4.63 3.73 18.39
C MET A 19 -4.57 2.60 19.43
N LEU A 20 -3.59 2.62 20.33
CA LEU A 20 -3.44 1.61 21.39
C LEU A 20 -4.62 1.62 22.36
N ARG A 21 -5.14 2.80 22.73
CA ARG A 21 -6.35 2.93 23.57
C ARG A 21 -7.59 2.32 22.91
N GLN A 22 -7.69 2.33 21.59
CA GLN A 22 -8.78 1.70 20.84
C GLN A 22 -8.58 0.18 20.66
N SER A 23 -7.39 -0.34 20.92
CA SER A 23 -7.07 -1.75 20.76
C SER A 23 -7.62 -2.58 21.90
N ARG A 24 -8.53 -3.52 21.57
CA ARG A 24 -9.09 -4.47 22.55
C ARG A 24 -8.27 -5.74 22.71
N ARG A 25 -7.45 -6.09 21.72
CA ARG A 25 -6.65 -7.31 21.70
C ARG A 25 -5.32 -7.07 21.01
N ILE A 26 -4.24 -7.41 21.68
CA ILE A 26 -2.89 -7.38 21.13
C ILE A 26 -2.41 -8.81 20.97
N THR A 27 -1.90 -9.14 19.78
CA THR A 27 -1.29 -10.45 19.49
C THR A 27 0.15 -10.24 19.06
N TRP A 28 1.00 -11.26 19.24
CA TRP A 28 2.39 -11.24 18.84
C TRP A 28 2.81 -12.56 18.23
N GLN A 29 3.75 -12.52 17.31
CA GLN A 29 4.38 -13.70 16.71
C GLN A 29 5.90 -13.55 16.84
N ARG A 30 6.56 -14.60 17.35
CA ARG A 30 8.02 -14.62 17.47
C ARG A 30 8.61 -15.16 16.17
N THR A 31 9.60 -14.46 15.63
CA THR A 31 10.38 -14.90 14.48
C THR A 31 11.81 -15.20 14.91
N ALA A 32 12.49 -16.09 14.18
CA ALA A 32 13.87 -16.49 14.47
C ALA A 32 14.91 -15.37 14.23
N GLY A 33 14.51 -14.28 13.58
CA GLY A 33 15.39 -13.15 13.29
C GLY A 33 14.65 -11.95 12.72
N GLU A 34 15.41 -10.88 12.45
CA GLU A 34 14.90 -9.60 11.95
C GLU A 34 14.38 -9.69 10.52
N LEU A 35 15.12 -10.36 9.62
CA LEU A 35 14.66 -10.57 8.24
C LEU A 35 13.31 -11.31 8.19
N GLY A 36 13.15 -12.34 9.02
CA GLY A 36 11.88 -13.05 9.15
C GLY A 36 10.75 -12.18 9.70
N ALA A 37 11.05 -11.29 10.66
CA ALA A 37 10.07 -10.35 11.19
C ALA A 37 9.58 -9.37 10.12
N LEU A 38 10.50 -8.82 9.31
CA LEU A 38 10.17 -7.85 8.26
C LEU A 38 9.36 -8.48 7.11
N LEU A 39 9.73 -9.68 6.68
CA LEU A 39 9.00 -10.40 5.63
C LEU A 39 7.59 -10.78 6.11
N LEU A 40 7.47 -11.26 7.35
CA LEU A 40 6.19 -11.59 7.96
C LEU A 40 5.30 -10.35 8.14
N GLU A 41 5.87 -9.23 8.61
CA GLU A 41 5.18 -7.94 8.71
C GLU A 41 4.66 -7.50 7.34
N ALA A 42 5.51 -7.50 6.31
CA ALA A 42 5.12 -7.09 4.97
C ALA A 42 4.00 -7.98 4.40
N ARG A 43 4.03 -9.29 4.67
CA ARG A 43 2.96 -10.23 4.30
C ARG A 43 1.65 -9.90 5.02
N LEU A 44 1.68 -9.77 6.34
CA LEU A 44 0.49 -9.49 7.16
C LEU A 44 -0.15 -8.14 6.80
N ILE A 45 0.64 -7.11 6.52
CA ILE A 45 0.12 -5.81 6.08
C ILE A 45 -0.63 -5.95 4.75
N LYS A 46 -0.09 -6.72 3.80
CA LYS A 46 -0.73 -6.95 2.50
C LYS A 46 -2.03 -7.76 2.62
N GLU A 47 -2.05 -8.76 3.49
CA GLU A 47 -3.21 -9.62 3.73
C GLU A 47 -4.32 -8.90 4.49
N GLN A 48 -4.00 -8.25 5.62
CA GLN A 48 -5.00 -7.66 6.53
C GLN A 48 -5.35 -6.21 6.20
N GLN A 49 -4.52 -5.50 5.43
CA GLN A 49 -4.70 -4.09 5.05
C GLN A 49 -5.13 -3.16 6.21
N PRO A 50 -4.43 -3.21 7.37
CA PRO A 50 -4.85 -2.50 8.56
C PRO A 50 -4.88 -0.97 8.35
N LEU A 51 -5.83 -0.31 9.00
CA LEU A 51 -6.14 1.12 8.81
C LEU A 51 -4.93 2.04 9.08
N PHE A 52 -4.10 1.69 10.07
CA PHE A 52 -2.96 2.51 10.49
C PHE A 52 -1.69 2.25 9.66
N ASN A 53 -1.57 1.14 8.93
CA ASN A 53 -0.40 0.85 8.10
C ASN A 53 -0.56 1.49 6.71
N LYS A 54 -0.20 2.78 6.60
CA LYS A 54 -0.40 3.56 5.37
C LYS A 54 0.55 3.19 4.21
N ARG A 55 1.81 2.83 4.49
CA ARG A 55 2.87 2.72 3.46
C ARG A 55 2.90 1.40 2.68
N LEU A 56 2.49 0.29 3.27
CA LEU A 56 2.57 -1.05 2.67
C LEU A 56 1.21 -1.59 2.19
N ARG A 57 0.16 -0.77 2.25
CA ARG A 57 -1.12 -1.13 1.63
C ARG A 57 -0.91 -1.26 0.13
N ARG A 58 -1.36 -2.39 -0.42
CA ARG A 58 -1.42 -2.62 -1.87
C ARG A 58 -2.03 -1.39 -2.54
N ASN A 59 -1.28 -0.74 -3.42
CA ASN A 59 -1.81 0.34 -4.25
C ASN A 59 -2.79 -0.31 -5.24
N LYS A 60 -4.08 -0.29 -4.90
CA LYS A 60 -5.14 -1.04 -5.63
C LYS A 60 -5.53 -0.41 -6.97
N GLN A 61 -4.94 0.74 -7.33
CA GLN A 61 -5.41 1.54 -8.46
C GLN A 61 -4.23 2.10 -9.25
N LEU A 62 -3.35 1.21 -9.72
CA LEU A 62 -2.48 1.60 -10.82
C LEU A 62 -3.35 1.88 -12.05
N CYS A 63 -3.13 3.01 -12.70
CA CYS A 63 -3.80 3.39 -13.92
C CYS A 63 -2.79 3.75 -15.00
N ALA A 64 -3.14 3.51 -16.25
CA ALA A 64 -2.34 3.78 -17.42
C ALA A 64 -3.21 4.48 -18.47
N TRP A 65 -2.57 5.18 -19.41
CA TRP A 65 -3.27 5.69 -20.58
C TRP A 65 -3.38 4.58 -21.63
N LEU A 66 -4.58 4.31 -22.10
CA LEU A 66 -4.84 3.48 -23.27
C LEU A 66 -5.18 4.40 -24.44
N LEU A 67 -4.44 4.30 -25.53
CA LEU A 67 -4.78 4.97 -26.78
C LEU A 67 -5.61 4.02 -27.63
N ALA A 68 -6.94 4.16 -27.57
CA ALA A 68 -7.87 3.43 -28.42
C ALA A 68 -8.44 4.39 -29.46
N ASP A 69 -8.22 4.11 -30.75
CA ASP A 69 -8.77 4.88 -31.88
C ASP A 69 -8.59 6.41 -31.74
N ASP A 70 -7.34 6.85 -31.51
CA ASP A 70 -6.94 8.25 -31.30
C ASP A 70 -7.58 8.98 -30.12
N ARG A 71 -8.27 8.26 -29.23
CA ARG A 71 -8.85 8.82 -28.00
C ARG A 71 -8.11 8.27 -26.78
N PRO A 72 -7.33 9.10 -26.06
CA PRO A 72 -6.68 8.66 -24.84
C PRO A 72 -7.74 8.42 -23.75
N GLN A 73 -7.75 7.21 -23.18
CA GLN A 73 -8.61 6.82 -22.07
C GLN A 73 -7.77 6.35 -20.89
N ILE A 74 -8.20 6.64 -19.66
CA ILE A 74 -7.51 6.17 -18.46
C ILE A 74 -8.11 4.82 -18.07
N VAL A 75 -7.27 3.78 -18.10
CA VAL A 75 -7.65 2.42 -17.71
C VAL A 75 -6.96 2.02 -16.42
N TYR A 76 -7.65 1.24 -15.60
CA TYR A 76 -7.10 0.73 -14.34
C TYR A 76 -6.56 -0.69 -14.51
N ALA A 77 -5.46 -1.01 -13.82
CA ALA A 77 -4.84 -2.34 -13.80
C ALA A 77 -5.76 -3.46 -13.30
N ARG A 78 -6.89 -3.10 -12.67
CA ARG A 78 -7.91 -4.04 -12.18
C ARG A 78 -8.97 -4.36 -13.25
N GLU A 79 -9.07 -3.52 -14.28
CA GLU A 79 -10.09 -3.58 -15.33
C GLU A 79 -9.49 -4.10 -16.65
N VAL A 80 -8.17 -4.00 -16.83
CA VAL A 80 -7.47 -4.35 -18.06
C VAL A 80 -6.21 -5.15 -17.73
N ASP A 81 -6.00 -6.25 -18.45
CA ASP A 81 -4.76 -7.01 -18.35
C ASP A 81 -3.65 -6.30 -19.14
N PHE A 82 -2.77 -5.63 -18.40
CA PHE A 82 -1.63 -4.89 -18.96
C PHE A 82 -0.67 -5.77 -19.76
N SER A 83 -0.72 -7.10 -19.61
CA SER A 83 0.13 -8.01 -20.37
C SER A 83 -0.34 -8.21 -21.82
N HIS A 84 -1.65 -8.03 -22.08
CA HIS A 84 -2.25 -8.28 -23.39
C HIS A 84 -2.70 -7.00 -24.13
N GLN A 85 -2.86 -5.88 -23.42
CA GLN A 85 -3.26 -4.61 -24.04
C GLN A 85 -2.06 -3.89 -24.68
N GLN A 86 -2.12 -3.70 -26.00
CA GLN A 86 -1.20 -2.82 -26.73
C GLN A 86 -1.63 -1.35 -26.57
N HIS A 87 -0.72 -0.40 -26.81
CA HIS A 87 -0.95 1.05 -26.69
C HIS A 87 -1.23 1.55 -25.27
N LEU A 88 -0.63 0.91 -24.25
CA LEU A 88 -0.59 1.41 -22.88
C LEU A 88 0.61 2.34 -22.66
N TYR A 89 0.35 3.52 -22.12
CA TYR A 89 1.36 4.55 -21.86
C TYR A 89 1.36 4.98 -20.39
N GLY A 90 2.54 4.81 -19.76
CA GLY A 90 2.80 5.21 -18.38
C GLY A 90 2.09 4.34 -17.32
N LEU A 91 2.67 4.30 -16.13
CA LEU A 91 2.09 3.66 -14.95
C LEU A 91 1.95 4.71 -13.86
N PHE A 92 0.70 5.06 -13.52
CA PHE A 92 0.39 6.11 -12.57
C PHE A 92 -0.31 5.51 -11.34
N ALA A 93 -0.01 6.06 -10.17
CA ALA A 93 -0.62 5.62 -8.91
C ALA A 93 -2.08 6.10 -8.74
N ASN A 94 -2.52 7.07 -9.53
CA ASN A 94 -3.89 7.61 -9.51
C ASN A 94 -4.23 8.39 -10.79
N ARG A 95 -5.53 8.60 -11.04
CA ARG A 95 -6.05 9.34 -12.21
C ARG A 95 -5.51 10.77 -12.30
N ARG A 96 -5.30 11.46 -11.16
CA ARG A 96 -4.78 12.85 -11.15
C ARG A 96 -3.35 12.91 -11.70
N ALA A 97 -2.49 11.96 -11.33
CA ALA A 97 -1.12 11.86 -11.83
C ALA A 97 -1.10 11.56 -13.34
N ALA A 98 -2.00 10.70 -13.82
CA ALA A 98 -2.16 10.44 -15.25
C ALA A 98 -2.60 11.70 -16.03
N LEU A 99 -3.54 12.48 -15.49
CA LEU A 99 -4.00 13.73 -16.10
C LEU A 99 -2.95 14.84 -16.07
N GLN A 100 -2.13 14.94 -15.02
CA GLN A 100 -1.05 15.92 -14.94
C GLN A 100 0.01 15.72 -16.03
N MET A 101 0.33 14.47 -16.38
CA MET A 101 1.28 14.16 -17.47
C MET A 101 0.78 14.66 -18.84
N LEU A 102 -0.53 14.75 -19.05
CA LEU A 102 -1.10 15.25 -20.30
C LEU A 102 -1.10 16.79 -20.38
N GLN A 103 -0.97 17.48 -19.23
CA GLN A 103 -0.99 18.94 -19.14
C GLN A 103 0.41 19.58 -19.20
N SER A 104 1.47 18.77 -19.17
CA SER A 104 2.87 19.17 -19.30
C SER A 104 3.39 18.89 -20.70
#